data_AF-A0A6M4H8W9-F1
#
_entry.id   AF-A0A6M4H8W9-F1
#
_cell.length_a   1.000
_cell.length_b   1.000
_cell.length_c   1.000
_cell.angle_alpha   90.00
_cell.angle_beta   90.00
_cell.angle_gamma   90.00
#
_symmetry.space_group_name_H-M   'P 1'
#
loop_
_entity.id
_entity.type
_entity.pdbx_description
1 polymer ?
#
loop_
_entity_poly.entity_id
_entity_poly.type
_entity_poly.pdbx_seq_one_letter_code
_entity_poly.pdbx_strand_id
1 'polypeptide(L)'
;MNRFISFFTATFLAFASLTSFAQDAPRATTADAEAMVKKAIAHYKKNGKEKAIADFNKNPGPFVDRDLYVTVYTPDAMALAHINPKMVGKNMMELRDGDGKYHIKERMEAAQKAEKGWQDFTFFNPVSKKIEPKRMYWEKHDGLIFACGAYKA
;
A
#
# COMPACT_ATOMS: atom_id res chain seq x y z
N MET A 1 -7.55 -81.74 4.63
CA MET A 1 -8.61 -80.73 4.84
C MET A 1 -7.94 -79.38 5.05
N ASN A 2 -8.33 -78.41 4.21
CA ASN A 2 -7.96 -76.99 4.19
C ASN A 2 -7.88 -76.36 5.61
N ARG A 3 -7.13 -75.28 5.89
CA ARG A 3 -7.25 -73.95 5.27
C ARG A 3 -6.02 -73.06 5.52
N PHE A 4 -5.72 -72.27 4.49
CA PHE A 4 -4.95 -71.03 4.42
C PHE A 4 -5.30 -70.00 5.52
N ILE A 5 -4.34 -69.13 5.89
CA ILE A 5 -4.28 -67.69 5.50
C ILE A 5 -3.06 -67.03 6.20
N SER A 6 -2.16 -66.49 5.38
CA SER A 6 -1.07 -65.53 5.71
C SER A 6 -1.65 -64.11 5.72
N PHE A 7 -1.22 -63.16 6.57
CA PHE A 7 -1.23 -61.71 6.24
C PHE A 7 -0.41 -60.85 7.21
N PHE A 8 0.62 -60.20 6.64
CA PHE A 8 1.03 -58.79 6.76
C PHE A 8 1.18 -58.14 8.15
N THR A 9 2.45 -57.89 8.52
CA THR A 9 2.83 -56.88 9.52
C THR A 9 2.95 -55.52 8.82
N ALA A 10 2.20 -54.52 9.31
CA ALA A 10 2.07 -53.19 8.72
C ALA A 10 3.26 -52.27 9.06
N THR A 11 3.83 -51.63 8.04
CA THR A 11 4.84 -50.57 8.19
C THR A 11 4.14 -49.24 8.48
N PHE A 12 4.36 -48.67 9.66
CA PHE A 12 3.82 -47.37 10.07
C PHE A 12 4.73 -46.24 9.54
N LEU A 13 4.33 -45.60 8.43
CA LEU A 13 5.01 -44.40 7.92
C LEU A 13 4.45 -43.16 8.64
N ALA A 14 5.19 -42.62 9.61
CA ALA A 14 4.82 -41.37 10.27
C ALA A 14 5.11 -40.18 9.34
N PHE A 15 4.06 -39.67 8.69
CA PHE A 15 4.11 -38.44 7.90
C PHE A 15 3.98 -37.25 8.86
N ALA A 16 5.10 -36.63 9.24
CA ALA A 16 5.10 -35.39 10.01
C ALA A 16 4.68 -34.24 9.08
N SER A 17 3.40 -33.87 9.13
CA SER A 17 2.88 -32.69 8.45
C SER A 17 3.44 -31.42 9.11
N LEU A 18 4.43 -30.81 8.47
CA LEU A 18 4.81 -29.42 8.73
C LEU A 18 3.66 -28.54 8.26
N THR A 19 2.73 -28.21 9.15
CA THR A 19 1.79 -27.11 8.91
C THR A 19 2.57 -25.80 9.02
N SER A 20 3.03 -25.29 7.89
CA SER A 20 3.46 -23.90 7.78
C SER A 20 2.26 -23.02 8.10
N PHE A 21 2.19 -22.47 9.32
CA PHE A 21 1.34 -21.32 9.57
C PHE A 21 1.85 -20.19 8.67
N ALA A 22 1.06 -19.84 7.65
CA ALA A 22 1.24 -18.59 6.95
C ALA A 22 0.97 -17.48 7.98
N GLN A 23 2.03 -17.00 8.63
CA GLN A 23 1.96 -15.81 9.45
C GLN A 23 1.67 -14.67 8.49
N ASP A 24 0.44 -14.13 8.52
CA ASP A 24 0.10 -12.90 7.81
C ASP A 24 1.21 -11.89 8.10
N ALA A 25 1.88 -11.42 7.04
CA ALA A 25 2.95 -10.46 7.20
C ALA A 25 2.40 -9.25 8.00
N PRO A 26 3.13 -8.77 9.03
CA PRO A 26 2.63 -7.70 9.87
C PRO A 26 2.31 -6.48 9.01
N ARG A 27 1.16 -5.81 9.25
CA ARG A 27 0.75 -4.58 8.55
C ARG A 27 1.89 -3.55 8.57
N ALA A 28 1.96 -2.70 7.55
CA ALA A 28 2.96 -1.65 7.53
C ALA A 28 2.73 -0.63 8.64
N THR A 29 3.83 -0.02 9.09
CA THR A 29 3.82 1.01 10.12
C THR A 29 3.86 2.41 9.51
N THR A 30 3.58 3.43 10.31
CA THR A 30 3.77 4.82 9.89
C THR A 30 5.24 5.12 9.55
N ALA A 31 6.20 4.52 10.26
CA ALA A 31 7.62 4.64 9.93
C ALA A 31 7.93 4.08 8.53
N ASP A 32 7.34 2.94 8.18
CA ASP A 32 7.47 2.35 6.83
C ASP A 32 6.88 3.28 5.75
N ALA A 33 5.74 3.90 6.04
CA ALA A 33 5.09 4.84 5.13
C ALA A 33 5.96 6.09 4.87
N GLU A 34 6.54 6.69 5.92
CA GLU A 34 7.46 7.83 5.78
C GLU A 34 8.72 7.41 4.99
N ALA A 35 9.29 6.25 5.30
CA ALA A 35 10.44 5.70 4.57
C ALA A 35 10.12 5.47 3.08
N MET A 36 8.91 4.99 2.76
CA MET A 36 8.44 4.79 1.39
C MET A 36 8.35 6.11 0.62
N VAL A 37 7.85 7.18 1.23
CA VAL A 37 7.83 8.52 0.59
C VAL A 37 9.24 9.03 0.32
N LYS A 38 10.15 8.90 1.29
CA LYS A 38 11.56 9.30 1.12
C LYS A 38 12.24 8.49 0.00
N LYS A 39 11.98 7.18 -0.07
CA LYS A 39 12.44 6.30 -1.16
C LYS A 39 11.89 6.75 -2.51
N ALA A 40 10.60 7.11 -2.58
CA ALA A 40 9.97 7.58 -3.81
C ALA A 40 10.58 8.90 -4.30
N ILE A 41 10.78 9.87 -3.40
CA ILE A 41 11.43 11.14 -3.72
C ILE A 41 12.88 10.92 -4.18
N ALA A 42 13.64 10.03 -3.52
CA ALA A 42 14.99 9.69 -3.96
C ALA A 42 15.01 9.06 -5.36
N HIS A 43 14.06 8.16 -5.64
CA HIS A 43 13.89 7.57 -6.97
C HIS A 43 13.53 8.61 -8.02
N TYR A 44 12.65 9.56 -7.68
CA TYR A 44 12.31 10.70 -8.54
C TYR A 44 13.53 11.55 -8.88
N LYS A 45 14.31 11.96 -7.87
CA LYS A 45 15.54 12.75 -8.06
C LYS A 45 16.55 12.05 -8.97
N LYS A 46 16.69 10.72 -8.83
CA LYS A 46 17.65 9.93 -9.60
C LYS A 46 17.22 9.68 -11.05
N ASN A 47 15.92 9.45 -11.27
CA ASN A 47 15.43 8.91 -12.54
C ASN A 47 14.60 9.91 -13.36
N GLY A 48 14.28 11.06 -12.80
CA GLY A 48 13.41 12.05 -13.41
C GLY A 48 11.92 11.69 -13.30
N LYS A 49 11.08 12.69 -13.59
CA LYS A 49 9.63 12.65 -13.40
C LYS A 49 8.95 11.50 -14.13
N GLU A 50 9.14 11.41 -15.44
CA GLU A 50 8.42 10.46 -16.30
C GLU A 50 8.65 9.01 -15.85
N LYS A 51 9.92 8.62 -15.72
CA LYS A 51 10.30 7.28 -15.27
C LYS A 51 9.81 6.99 -13.85
N ALA A 52 9.93 7.94 -12.93
CA ALA A 52 9.51 7.74 -11.55
C ALA A 52 7.99 7.55 -11.43
N ILE A 53 7.19 8.41 -12.08
CA ILE A 53 5.73 8.28 -12.11
C ILE A 53 5.30 6.94 -12.74
N ALA A 54 5.95 6.53 -13.83
CA ALA A 54 5.68 5.21 -14.44
C ALA A 54 5.99 4.06 -13.47
N ASP A 55 7.10 4.13 -12.73
CA ASP A 55 7.46 3.12 -11.73
C ASP A 55 6.52 3.10 -10.51
N PHE A 56 5.98 4.24 -10.08
CA PHE A 56 4.99 4.33 -8.99
C PHE A 56 3.62 3.77 -9.39
N ASN A 57 3.27 3.80 -10.67
CA ASN A 57 1.99 3.27 -11.19
C ASN A 57 2.02 1.76 -11.47
N LYS A 58 3.16 1.08 -11.29
CA LYS A 58 3.25 -0.38 -11.42
C LYS A 58 2.64 -1.05 -10.20
N ASN A 59 1.68 -1.95 -10.43
CA ASN A 59 1.05 -2.76 -9.40
C ASN A 59 0.90 -4.23 -9.87
N PRO A 60 1.65 -5.20 -9.29
CA PRO A 60 2.67 -5.01 -8.26
C PRO A 60 3.89 -4.25 -8.80
N GLY A 61 4.62 -3.57 -7.92
CA GLY A 61 5.77 -2.74 -8.29
C GLY A 61 6.65 -2.36 -7.09
N PRO A 62 7.80 -1.72 -7.32
CA PRO A 62 8.83 -1.47 -6.28
C PRO A 62 8.42 -0.44 -5.20
N PHE A 63 7.24 0.16 -5.36
CA PHE A 63 6.62 1.14 -4.45
C PHE A 63 5.28 0.64 -3.92
N VAL A 64 5.07 -0.67 -3.94
CA VAL A 64 4.01 -1.39 -3.25
C VAL A 64 4.67 -2.37 -2.29
N ASP A 65 4.35 -2.30 -1.00
CA ASP A 65 4.85 -3.21 0.04
C ASP A 65 3.73 -3.46 1.04
N ARG A 66 3.29 -4.71 1.20
CA ARG A 66 2.13 -5.09 2.01
C ARG A 66 0.91 -4.23 1.66
N ASP A 67 0.52 -3.30 2.53
CA ASP A 67 -0.59 -2.36 2.36
C ASP A 67 -0.14 -0.92 2.03
N LEU A 68 1.17 -0.68 1.91
CA LEU A 68 1.74 0.60 1.45
C LEU A 68 1.72 0.71 -0.06
N TYR A 69 1.44 1.92 -0.52
CA TYR A 69 1.60 2.34 -1.91
C TYR A 69 1.83 3.85 -1.97
N VAL A 70 2.64 4.28 -2.94
CA VAL A 70 2.89 5.70 -3.19
C VAL A 70 1.73 6.30 -3.98
N THR A 71 1.32 7.50 -3.59
CA THR A 71 0.48 8.38 -4.40
C THR A 71 1.23 9.67 -4.69
N VAL A 72 1.07 10.21 -5.90
CA VAL A 72 1.64 11.51 -6.26
C VAL A 72 0.55 12.38 -6.86
N TYR A 73 0.45 13.61 -6.35
CA TYR A 73 -0.51 14.60 -6.81
C TYR A 73 0.19 15.88 -7.25
N THR A 74 -0.39 16.56 -8.23
CA THR A 74 -0.13 17.99 -8.46
C THR A 74 -0.82 18.85 -7.39
N PRO A 75 -0.48 20.15 -7.26
CA PRO A 75 -1.12 21.04 -6.30
C PRO A 75 -2.62 21.27 -6.51
N ASP A 76 -3.10 21.09 -7.75
CA ASP A 76 -4.51 21.15 -8.14
C ASP A 76 -5.23 19.79 -7.97
N ALA A 77 -4.63 18.85 -7.25
CA ALA A 77 -5.18 17.52 -6.96
C ALA A 77 -5.33 16.56 -8.16
N MET A 78 -4.59 16.78 -9.26
CA MET A 78 -4.49 15.77 -10.33
C MET A 78 -3.65 14.58 -9.84
N ALA A 79 -4.21 13.36 -9.90
CA ALA A 79 -3.47 12.15 -9.55
C ALA A 79 -2.48 11.77 -10.65
N LEU A 80 -1.18 11.87 -10.37
CA LEU A 80 -0.12 11.40 -11.27
C LEU A 80 0.23 9.93 -11.01
N ALA A 81 0.16 9.50 -9.75
CA ALA A 81 0.36 8.11 -9.38
C ALA A 81 -0.66 7.64 -8.34
N HIS A 82 -1.22 6.45 -8.56
CA HIS A 82 -2.09 5.77 -7.61
C HIS A 82 -2.16 4.26 -7.91
N ILE A 83 -2.25 3.41 -6.87
CA ILE A 83 -2.41 1.95 -7.03
C ILE A 83 -3.70 1.54 -7.77
N ASN A 84 -4.68 2.44 -7.80
CA ASN A 84 -5.93 2.29 -8.55
C ASN A 84 -5.80 3.07 -9.86
N PRO A 85 -5.61 2.41 -11.01
CA PRO A 85 -5.38 3.09 -12.28
C PRO A 85 -6.57 3.95 -12.70
N LYS A 86 -7.79 3.68 -12.20
CA LYS A 86 -8.98 4.49 -12.49
C LYS A 86 -8.94 5.89 -11.85
N MET A 87 -8.01 6.13 -10.91
CA MET A 87 -7.82 7.45 -10.28
C MET A 87 -6.75 8.28 -11.00
N VAL A 88 -5.81 7.65 -11.69
CA VAL A 88 -4.72 8.35 -12.41
C VAL A 88 -5.32 9.24 -13.51
N GLY A 89 -4.81 10.46 -13.62
CA GLY A 89 -5.29 11.45 -14.58
C GLY A 89 -6.63 12.11 -14.23
N LYS A 90 -7.13 11.91 -13.01
CA LYS A 90 -8.33 12.59 -12.50
C LYS A 90 -7.99 13.64 -11.46
N ASN A 91 -8.79 14.70 -11.45
CA ASN A 91 -8.81 15.64 -10.35
C ASN A 91 -9.54 15.02 -9.16
N MET A 92 -8.88 14.98 -8.00
CA MET A 92 -9.37 14.30 -6.81
C MET A 92 -9.83 15.27 -5.70
N MET A 93 -9.98 16.57 -5.99
CA MET A 93 -10.35 17.59 -5.00
C MET A 93 -11.68 17.26 -4.29
N GLU A 94 -12.65 16.73 -5.03
CA GLU A 94 -13.97 16.37 -4.51
C GLU A 94 -14.06 14.92 -4.00
N LEU A 95 -12.95 14.18 -3.97
CA LEU A 95 -12.95 12.82 -3.43
C LEU A 95 -13.18 12.86 -1.92
N ARG A 96 -14.21 12.15 -1.48
CA ARG A 96 -14.54 11.95 -0.07
C ARG A 96 -13.99 10.61 0.44
N ASP A 97 -13.57 10.58 1.69
CA ASP A 97 -13.31 9.34 2.40
C ASP A 97 -14.63 8.67 2.88
N GLY A 98 -14.51 7.59 3.66
CA GLY A 98 -15.65 6.87 4.21
C GLY A 98 -16.49 7.68 5.19
N ASP A 99 -15.93 8.74 5.75
CA ASP A 99 -16.58 9.64 6.73
C ASP A 99 -17.07 10.94 6.07
N GLY A 100 -16.98 11.05 4.74
CA GLY A 100 -17.46 12.20 3.98
C GLY A 100 -16.46 13.37 3.90
N LYS A 101 -15.25 13.23 4.46
CA LYS A 101 -14.21 14.25 4.47
C LYS A 101 -13.48 14.32 3.13
N TYR A 102 -13.26 15.55 2.66
CA TYR A 102 -12.46 15.86 1.47
C TYR A 102 -10.96 15.76 1.75
N HIS A 103 -10.47 14.54 1.94
CA HIS A 103 -9.10 14.29 2.40
C HIS A 103 -8.03 14.78 1.41
N ILE A 104 -8.26 14.73 0.10
CA ILE A 104 -7.28 15.27 -0.86
C ILE A 104 -7.22 16.80 -0.79
N LYS A 105 -8.38 17.47 -0.73
CA LYS A 105 -8.44 18.93 -0.56
C LYS A 105 -7.73 19.40 0.71
N GLU A 106 -8.00 18.75 1.85
CA GLU A 106 -7.31 19.06 3.11
C GLU A 106 -5.79 18.92 2.97
N ARG A 107 -5.31 17.89 2.26
CA ARG A 107 -3.87 17.71 2.02
C ARG A 107 -3.30 18.83 1.17
N MET A 108 -3.99 19.24 0.11
CA MET A 108 -3.53 20.33 -0.76
C MET A 108 -3.48 21.65 0.02
N GLU A 109 -4.48 21.93 0.85
CA GLU A 109 -4.50 23.11 1.73
C GLU A 109 -3.38 23.08 2.77
N ALA A 110 -3.06 21.91 3.32
CA ALA A 110 -1.93 21.75 4.24
C ALA A 110 -0.57 21.93 3.52
N ALA A 111 -0.44 21.43 2.30
CA ALA A 111 0.77 21.55 1.48
C ALA A 111 1.07 23.00 1.05
N GLN A 112 0.07 23.89 1.04
CA GLN A 112 0.29 25.33 0.87
C GLN A 112 1.01 25.97 2.06
N LYS A 113 0.93 25.36 3.26
CA LYS A 113 1.40 25.93 4.53
C LYS A 113 2.66 25.26 5.07
N ALA A 114 2.97 24.05 4.61
CA ALA A 114 4.13 23.28 5.08
C ALA A 114 4.74 22.41 3.98
N GLU A 115 6.02 22.07 4.14
CA GLU A 115 6.76 21.19 3.20
C GLU A 115 6.41 19.72 3.34
N LYS A 116 5.94 19.30 4.52
CA LYS A 116 5.58 17.93 4.84
C LYS A 116 4.58 17.89 5.98
N GLY A 117 3.90 16.75 6.13
CA GLY A 117 2.98 16.58 7.24
C GLY A 117 2.36 15.19 7.31
N TRP A 118 1.48 15.05 8.29
CA TRP A 118 0.70 13.86 8.52
C TRP A 118 -0.78 14.20 8.42
N GLN A 119 -1.56 13.24 7.95
CA GLN A 119 -3.00 13.35 7.80
C GLN A 119 -3.68 12.04 8.20
N ASP A 120 -4.80 12.14 8.91
CA ASP A 120 -5.66 11.00 9.22
C ASP A 120 -6.98 11.10 8.42
N PHE A 121 -7.39 9.97 7.83
CA PHE A 121 -8.64 9.80 7.10
C PHE A 121 -8.96 8.30 6.98
N THR A 122 -10.15 7.94 6.51
CA THR A 122 -10.50 6.53 6.21
C THR A 122 -10.32 6.22 4.72
N PHE A 123 -9.88 5.02 4.37
CA PHE A 123 -9.78 4.66 2.95
C PHE A 123 -9.95 3.18 2.72
N PHE A 124 -10.32 2.83 1.50
CA PHE A 124 -10.39 1.44 1.08
C PHE A 124 -8.99 0.82 1.09
N ASN A 125 -8.76 -0.13 1.98
CA ASN A 125 -7.55 -0.92 2.01
C ASN A 125 -7.59 -1.99 0.91
N PRO A 126 -6.67 -1.95 -0.07
CA PRO A 126 -6.67 -2.90 -1.18
C PRO A 126 -6.35 -4.34 -0.76
N VAL A 127 -5.78 -4.56 0.43
CA VAL A 127 -5.47 -5.89 0.97
C VAL A 127 -6.69 -6.47 1.68
N SER A 128 -7.21 -5.78 2.71
CA SER A 128 -8.34 -6.26 3.52
C SER A 128 -9.71 -6.11 2.85
N LYS A 129 -9.79 -5.30 1.79
CA LYS A 129 -11.02 -4.93 1.06
C LYS A 129 -12.06 -4.20 1.92
N LYS A 130 -11.63 -3.54 3.00
CA LYS A 130 -12.46 -2.77 3.92
C LYS A 130 -12.10 -1.29 3.89
N ILE A 131 -13.04 -0.43 4.27
CA ILE A 131 -12.73 0.95 4.62
C ILE A 131 -12.11 0.93 6.02
N GLU A 132 -10.88 1.40 6.14
CA GLU A 132 -10.11 1.36 7.39
C GLU A 132 -9.46 2.73 7.66
N PRO A 133 -9.24 3.11 8.93
CA PRO A 133 -8.47 4.30 9.28
C PRO A 133 -7.05 4.21 8.73
N LYS A 134 -6.57 5.31 8.15
CA LYS A 134 -5.25 5.43 7.55
C LYS A 134 -4.55 6.67 8.08
N ARG A 135 -3.27 6.53 8.43
CA ARG A 135 -2.40 7.66 8.72
C ARG A 135 -1.39 7.83 7.59
N MET A 136 -1.49 8.96 6.90
CA MET A 136 -0.78 9.26 5.67
C MET A 136 0.29 10.32 5.91
N TYR A 137 1.53 9.98 5.59
CA TYR A 137 2.61 10.94 5.45
C TYR A 137 2.58 11.55 4.06
N TRP A 138 2.84 12.85 3.97
CA TRP A 138 3.04 13.53 2.70
C TRP A 138 4.21 14.50 2.77
N GLU A 139 4.89 14.68 1.64
CA GLU A 139 6.05 15.55 1.49
C GLU A 139 6.06 16.17 0.09
N LYS A 140 6.36 17.46 0.01
CA LYS A 140 6.50 18.18 -1.26
C LYS A 140 7.87 17.95 -1.85
N HIS A 141 7.90 17.75 -3.16
CA HIS A 141 9.13 17.79 -3.94
C HIS A 141 8.81 18.19 -5.38
N ASP A 142 9.58 19.13 -5.94
CA ASP A 142 9.44 19.56 -7.35
C ASP A 142 8.00 20.00 -7.72
N GLY A 143 7.35 20.73 -6.80
CA GLY A 143 5.97 21.18 -6.96
C GLY A 143 4.90 20.07 -6.90
N LEU A 144 5.28 18.83 -6.62
CA LEU A 144 4.38 17.69 -6.46
C LEU A 144 4.27 17.27 -4.99
N ILE A 145 3.17 16.60 -4.66
CA ILE A 145 2.89 16.08 -3.32
C ILE A 145 3.01 14.56 -3.37
N PHE A 146 4.08 14.02 -2.78
CA PHE A 146 4.30 12.59 -2.62
C PHE A 146 3.69 12.14 -1.30
N ALA A 147 2.98 11.03 -1.29
CA ALA A 147 2.36 10.54 -0.07
C ALA A 147 2.29 9.02 -0.01
N CYS A 148 2.36 8.48 1.20
CA CYS A 148 2.14 7.07 1.51
C CYS A 148 1.57 6.98 2.93
N GLY A 149 0.82 5.93 3.24
CA GLY A 149 0.22 5.80 4.57
C GLY A 149 -0.02 4.37 4.96
N ALA A 150 0.01 4.14 6.26
CA ALA A 150 -0.25 2.86 6.89
C ALA A 150 -1.69 2.81 7.41
N TYR A 151 -2.34 1.65 7.26
CA TYR A 151 -3.64 1.41 7.85
C TYR A 151 -3.49 1.07 9.33
N LYS A 152 -4.36 1.63 10.17
CA LYS A 152 -4.36 1.32 11.60
C LYS A 152 -4.92 -0.09 11.79
N ALA A 153 -4.29 -0.86 12.68
CA ALA A 153 -4.77 -2.17 13.11
C ALA A 153 -6.08 -2.03 13.90
#